data_AF-A0A2D0HHU0-F1
#
_entry.id   AF-A0A2D0HHU0-F1
#
_cell.length_a   1.000
_cell.length_b   1.000
_cell.length_c   1.000
_cell.angle_alpha   90.00
_cell.angle_beta   90.00
_cell.angle_gamma   90.00
#
_symmetry.space_group_name_H-M   'P 1'
#
loop_
_entity.id
_entity.type
_entity.pdbx_description
1 polymer ?
#
loop_
_entity_poly.entity_id
_entity_poly.type
_entity_poly.pdbx_seq_one_letter_code
_entity_poly.pdbx_strand_id
1 'polypeptide(L)'
;MSSFAEKFAQLSLNDQRTILIDPRVQANIGKWKPFYKRLTDFNFIDAKIKHSDFGVQSLIADYDLINDSELLNNSEYNPEQVKTLKLIQGALRLSAHILVKDKMQLAGQLWGRMQHFAVPEIQTMLEVAKQQQVLPWLRPLTSNLISPGGSLLLTLAGHSDWVNAIVLTLDGKRVISASDDKTLKLWNLETGECEQTFHGHSYSVNAVAIT
;
A
#
# COMPACT_ATOMS: atom_id res chain seq x y z
N MET A 1 -3.07 28.25 -9.89
CA MET A 1 -4.11 27.27 -10.26
C MET A 1 -4.35 26.41 -9.04
N SER A 2 -5.61 26.25 -8.61
CA SER A 2 -5.90 25.48 -7.39
C SER A 2 -5.44 24.03 -7.58
N SER A 3 -4.75 23.50 -6.57
CA SER A 3 -4.13 22.18 -6.62
C SER A 3 -5.21 21.09 -6.70
N PHE A 4 -4.87 19.91 -7.24
CA PHE A 4 -5.81 18.77 -7.28
C PHE A 4 -6.41 18.50 -5.89
N ALA A 5 -5.59 18.60 -4.83
CA ALA A 5 -6.01 18.42 -3.45
C ALA A 5 -7.09 19.42 -3.02
N GLU A 6 -6.96 20.70 -3.36
CA GLU A 6 -7.95 21.74 -3.04
C GLU A 6 -9.28 21.49 -3.76
N LYS A 7 -9.24 21.13 -5.05
CA LYS A 7 -10.45 20.81 -5.81
C LYS A 7 -11.13 19.56 -5.28
N PHE A 8 -10.34 18.53 -4.99
CA PHE A 8 -10.84 17.26 -4.48
C PHE A 8 -11.51 17.42 -3.11
N ALA A 9 -10.92 18.21 -2.21
CA ALA A 9 -11.47 18.46 -0.88
C ALA A 9 -12.82 19.22 -0.91
N GLN A 10 -13.11 19.97 -1.98
CA GLN A 10 -14.37 20.70 -2.15
C GLN A 10 -15.51 19.85 -2.74
N LEU A 11 -15.22 18.64 -3.22
CA LEU A 11 -16.22 17.75 -3.81
C LEU A 11 -17.09 17.06 -2.75
N SER A 12 -18.26 16.61 -3.17
CA SER A 12 -19.10 15.73 -2.32
C SER A 12 -18.39 14.39 -2.08
N LEU A 13 -18.72 13.71 -0.98
CA LEU A 13 -18.17 12.38 -0.68
C LEU A 13 -18.43 11.36 -1.81
N ASN A 14 -19.57 11.45 -2.50
CA ASN A 14 -19.87 10.56 -3.63
C ASN A 14 -19.00 10.86 -4.85
N ASP A 15 -18.73 12.12 -5.14
CA ASP A 15 -17.85 12.51 -6.24
C ASP A 15 -16.40 12.11 -5.94
N GLN A 16 -15.95 12.30 -4.68
CA GLN A 16 -14.66 11.82 -4.21
C GLN A 16 -14.54 10.30 -4.38
N ARG A 17 -15.54 9.52 -3.95
CA ARG A 17 -15.58 8.06 -4.13
C ARG A 17 -15.48 7.66 -5.60
N THR A 18 -16.22 8.31 -6.48
CA THR A 18 -16.20 8.03 -7.93
C THR A 18 -14.79 8.21 -8.49
N ILE A 19 -14.14 9.31 -8.12
CA ILE A 19 -12.76 9.64 -8.51
C ILE A 19 -11.73 8.66 -7.94
N LEU A 20 -11.99 8.09 -6.75
CA LEU A 20 -11.11 7.15 -6.05
C LEU A 20 -11.28 5.69 -6.48
N ILE A 21 -12.41 5.34 -7.10
CA ILE A 21 -12.66 4.00 -7.68
C ILE A 21 -12.13 3.90 -9.13
N ASP A 22 -11.76 5.04 -9.74
CA ASP A 22 -11.32 5.15 -11.13
C ASP A 22 -10.32 4.07 -11.60
N PRO A 23 -9.24 3.69 -10.88
CA PRO A 23 -8.35 2.63 -11.35
C PRO A 23 -9.06 1.30 -11.66
N ARG A 24 -10.06 0.92 -10.86
CA ARG A 24 -10.88 -0.28 -11.10
C ARG A 24 -11.71 -0.14 -12.36
N VAL A 25 -12.30 1.03 -12.56
CA VAL A 25 -13.08 1.32 -13.77
C VAL A 25 -12.19 1.25 -15.01
N GLN A 26 -10.99 1.83 -14.97
CA GLN A 26 -10.04 1.81 -16.09
C GLN A 26 -9.54 0.38 -16.40
N ALA A 27 -9.30 -0.43 -15.36
CA ALA A 27 -8.91 -1.83 -15.51
C ALA A 27 -10.00 -2.64 -16.23
N ASN A 28 -11.26 -2.53 -15.80
CA ASN A 28 -12.42 -3.24 -16.35
C ASN A 28 -12.83 -2.81 -17.78
N ILE A 29 -12.26 -1.72 -18.28
CA ILE A 29 -12.45 -1.29 -19.68
C ILE A 29 -11.15 -1.43 -20.48
N GLY A 30 -10.14 -2.07 -19.89
CA GLY A 30 -8.83 -2.33 -20.46
C GLY A 30 -7.99 -1.07 -20.73
N LYS A 31 -8.29 0.11 -20.16
CA LYS A 31 -7.59 1.37 -20.49
C LYS A 31 -6.28 1.53 -19.70
N TRP A 32 -5.17 1.11 -20.31
CA TRP A 32 -3.84 1.13 -19.68
C TRP A 32 -3.29 2.54 -19.36
N LYS A 33 -3.30 3.49 -20.31
CA LYS A 33 -2.72 4.83 -20.09
C LYS A 33 -3.34 5.60 -18.92
N PRO A 34 -4.68 5.73 -18.80
CA PRO A 34 -5.31 6.37 -17.65
C PRO A 34 -5.02 5.63 -16.35
N PHE A 35 -5.08 4.29 -16.35
CA PHE A 35 -4.77 3.45 -15.21
C PHE A 35 -3.34 3.71 -14.69
N TYR A 36 -2.34 3.62 -15.56
CA TYR A 36 -0.94 3.89 -15.22
C TYR A 36 -0.77 5.31 -14.68
N LYS A 37 -1.29 6.32 -15.39
CA LYS A 37 -1.20 7.72 -14.97
C LYS A 37 -1.77 7.94 -13.58
N ARG A 38 -2.91 7.31 -13.28
CA ARG A 38 -3.59 7.43 -11.99
C ARG A 38 -2.77 6.84 -10.86
N LEU A 39 -2.24 5.63 -11.05
CA LEU A 39 -1.42 4.97 -10.05
C LEU A 39 -0.02 5.58 -9.89
N THR A 40 0.47 6.38 -10.83
CA THR A 40 1.72 7.16 -10.65
C THR A 40 1.52 8.56 -10.06
N ASP A 41 0.29 9.02 -9.86
CA ASP A 41 0.01 10.36 -9.34
C ASP A 41 0.03 10.38 -7.80
N PHE A 42 1.01 11.09 -7.22
CA PHE A 42 1.13 11.24 -5.78
C PHE A 42 -0.15 11.80 -5.13
N ASN A 43 -0.82 12.76 -5.77
CA ASN A 43 -2.01 13.37 -5.21
C ASN A 43 -3.16 12.39 -5.11
N PHE A 44 -3.28 11.50 -6.09
CA PHE A 44 -4.26 10.43 -6.08
C PHE A 44 -3.98 9.44 -4.95
N ILE A 45 -2.73 8.96 -4.88
CA ILE A 45 -2.27 8.02 -3.85
C ILE A 45 -2.55 8.59 -2.46
N ASP A 46 -2.14 9.83 -2.22
CA ASP A 46 -2.32 10.54 -0.95
C ASP A 46 -3.80 10.73 -0.61
N ALA A 47 -4.62 11.18 -1.57
CA ALA A 47 -6.05 11.34 -1.40
C ALA A 47 -6.75 10.00 -1.08
N LYS A 48 -6.39 8.91 -1.77
CA LYS A 48 -6.98 7.59 -1.56
C LYS A 48 -6.64 7.03 -0.18
N ILE A 49 -5.40 7.22 0.28
CA ILE A 49 -4.98 6.77 1.61
C ILE A 49 -5.69 7.58 2.70
N LYS A 50 -5.79 8.91 2.53
CA LYS A 50 -6.39 9.82 3.52
C LYS A 50 -7.91 9.70 3.65
N HIS A 51 -8.60 9.31 2.58
CA HIS A 51 -10.05 9.16 2.58
C HIS A 51 -10.56 8.17 3.65
N SER A 52 -11.79 8.39 4.15
CA SER A 52 -12.39 7.59 5.23
C SER A 52 -12.85 6.21 4.78
N ASP A 53 -13.43 6.12 3.58
CA ASP A 53 -13.96 4.86 3.02
C ASP A 53 -12.89 3.99 2.35
N PHE A 54 -11.66 4.51 2.25
CA PHE A 54 -10.54 3.83 1.62
C PHE A 54 -9.34 3.85 2.57
N GLY A 55 -8.18 3.46 2.04
CA GLY A 55 -6.94 3.41 2.79
C GLY A 55 -5.84 2.81 1.93
N VAL A 56 -4.67 2.60 2.55
CA VAL A 56 -3.52 2.00 1.86
C VAL A 56 -3.84 0.64 1.24
N GLN A 57 -4.75 -0.13 1.85
CA GLN A 57 -5.12 -1.45 1.37
C GLN A 57 -6.04 -1.42 0.17
N SER A 58 -7.02 -0.52 0.19
CA SER A 58 -7.84 -0.26 -1.00
C SER A 58 -6.97 0.19 -2.18
N LEU A 59 -5.92 0.97 -1.92
CA LEU A 59 -4.97 1.37 -2.95
C LEU A 59 -4.11 0.18 -3.43
N ILE A 60 -3.54 -0.62 -2.52
CA ILE A 60 -2.75 -1.81 -2.88
C ILE A 60 -3.57 -2.77 -3.75
N ALA A 61 -4.85 -2.96 -3.43
CA ALA A 61 -5.76 -3.78 -4.23
C ALA A 61 -5.95 -3.24 -5.67
N ASP A 62 -5.87 -1.92 -5.89
CA ASP A 62 -5.90 -1.38 -7.25
C ASP A 62 -4.62 -1.73 -8.03
N TYR A 63 -3.47 -1.82 -7.36
CA TYR A 63 -2.22 -2.26 -7.99
C TYR A 63 -2.25 -3.76 -8.30
N ASP A 64 -3.02 -4.58 -7.57
CA ASP A 64 -3.14 -6.01 -7.90
C ASP A 64 -3.84 -6.25 -9.25
N LEU A 65 -4.62 -5.28 -9.73
CA LEU A 65 -5.25 -5.27 -11.05
C LEU A 65 -4.24 -5.22 -12.20
N ILE A 66 -2.95 -4.93 -11.96
CA ILE A 66 -1.91 -4.97 -13.01
C ILE A 66 -1.83 -6.35 -13.69
N ASN A 67 -2.21 -7.41 -12.97
CA ASN A 67 -2.23 -8.77 -13.50
C ASN A 67 -3.58 -9.13 -14.16
N ASP A 68 -4.51 -8.18 -14.29
CA ASP A 68 -5.81 -8.41 -14.93
C ASP A 68 -5.64 -8.68 -16.44
N SER A 69 -6.26 -9.76 -16.90
CA SER A 69 -6.26 -10.18 -18.30
C SER A 69 -6.71 -9.08 -19.27
N GLU A 70 -7.66 -8.22 -18.89
CA GLU A 70 -8.16 -7.15 -19.77
C GLU A 70 -7.11 -6.07 -20.02
N LEU A 71 -6.31 -5.73 -19.00
CA LEU A 71 -5.21 -4.78 -19.13
C LEU A 71 -4.03 -5.38 -19.89
N LEU A 72 -3.73 -6.66 -19.69
CA LEU A 72 -2.63 -7.37 -20.35
C LEU A 72 -2.85 -7.52 -21.86
N ASN A 73 -4.10 -7.61 -22.30
CA ASN A 73 -4.45 -7.75 -23.72
C ASN A 73 -4.51 -6.42 -24.48
N ASN A 74 -4.30 -5.28 -23.81
CA ASN A 74 -4.35 -3.98 -24.45
C ASN A 74 -3.10 -3.68 -25.29
N SER A 75 -3.28 -3.09 -26.48
CA SER A 75 -2.19 -2.67 -27.38
C SER A 75 -1.23 -1.62 -26.78
N GLU A 76 -1.67 -0.89 -25.76
CA GLU A 76 -0.90 0.14 -25.05
C GLU A 76 -0.13 -0.44 -23.85
N TYR A 77 -0.20 -1.74 -23.60
CA TYR A 77 0.53 -2.41 -22.53
C TYR A 77 2.05 -2.17 -22.64
N ASN A 78 2.67 -1.84 -21.52
CA ASN A 78 4.11 -1.60 -21.44
C ASN A 78 4.74 -2.32 -20.24
N PRO A 79 5.62 -3.31 -20.47
CA PRO A 79 6.30 -4.05 -19.40
C PRO A 79 7.14 -3.17 -18.46
N GLU A 80 7.74 -2.08 -18.95
CA GLU A 80 8.52 -1.18 -18.09
C GLU A 80 7.62 -0.40 -17.13
N GLN A 81 6.44 0.01 -17.60
CA GLN A 81 5.43 0.66 -16.76
C GLN A 81 4.90 -0.29 -15.68
N VAL A 82 4.74 -1.59 -16.00
CA VAL A 82 4.41 -2.62 -15.00
C VAL A 82 5.49 -2.70 -13.91
N LYS A 83 6.77 -2.69 -14.28
CA LYS A 83 7.87 -2.71 -13.30
C LYS A 83 7.81 -1.48 -12.39
N THR A 84 7.58 -0.29 -12.96
CA THR A 84 7.39 0.95 -12.19
C THR A 84 6.25 0.82 -11.19
N LEU A 85 5.08 0.35 -11.63
CA LEU A 85 3.93 0.17 -10.73
C LEU A 85 4.20 -0.88 -9.65
N LYS A 86 4.92 -1.98 -9.96
CA LYS A 86 5.32 -2.98 -8.96
C LYS A 86 6.29 -2.44 -7.91
N LEU A 87 7.19 -1.53 -8.29
CA LEU A 87 8.06 -0.86 -7.33
C LEU A 87 7.25 0.01 -6.36
N ILE A 88 6.30 0.80 -6.89
CA ILE A 88 5.43 1.64 -6.05
C ILE A 88 4.55 0.77 -5.15
N GLN A 89 3.93 -0.29 -5.70
CA GLN A 89 3.15 -1.26 -4.94
C GLN A 89 3.98 -1.88 -3.81
N GLY A 90 5.21 -2.30 -4.10
CA GLY A 90 6.11 -2.86 -3.10
C GLY A 90 6.43 -1.86 -1.98
N ALA A 91 6.64 -0.59 -2.31
CA ALA A 91 6.89 0.45 -1.31
C ALA A 91 5.66 0.67 -0.43
N LEU A 92 4.46 0.67 -1.02
CA LEU A 92 3.20 0.79 -0.29
C LEU A 92 2.98 -0.41 0.64
N ARG A 93 3.24 -1.65 0.18
CA ARG A 93 3.14 -2.87 1.01
C ARG A 93 4.11 -2.84 2.20
N LEU A 94 5.37 -2.48 1.96
CA LEU A 94 6.39 -2.36 3.03
C LEU A 94 6.05 -1.26 4.05
N SER A 95 5.24 -0.28 3.65
CA SER A 95 4.84 0.84 4.49
C SER A 95 3.41 0.74 5.01
N ALA A 96 2.63 -0.27 4.62
CA ALA A 96 1.20 -0.35 4.91
C ALA A 96 0.91 -0.26 6.40
N HIS A 97 1.63 -1.02 7.23
CA HIS A 97 1.48 -1.01 8.69
C HIS A 97 1.72 0.37 9.34
N ILE A 98 2.58 1.20 8.74
CA ILE A 98 2.86 2.56 9.19
C ILE A 98 1.73 3.48 8.73
N LEU A 99 1.32 3.36 7.47
CA LEU A 99 0.30 4.20 6.85
C LEU A 99 -1.12 3.96 7.40
N VAL A 100 -1.39 2.77 7.93
CA VAL A 100 -2.62 2.49 8.69
C VAL A 100 -2.67 3.30 9.99
N LYS A 101 -1.53 3.48 10.67
CA LYS A 101 -1.44 4.22 11.94
C LYS A 101 -1.31 5.72 11.73
N ASP A 102 -0.48 6.12 10.76
CA ASP A 102 -0.17 7.50 10.45
C ASP A 102 -0.06 7.70 8.93
N LYS A 103 -1.18 8.17 8.36
CA LYS A 103 -1.32 8.44 6.94
C LYS A 103 -0.39 9.57 6.44
N MET A 104 0.11 10.43 7.34
CA MET A 104 1.00 11.53 6.97
C MET A 104 2.42 11.06 6.64
N GLN A 105 2.79 9.84 7.02
CA GLN A 105 4.13 9.31 6.73
C GLN A 105 4.32 8.87 5.27
N LEU A 106 3.28 8.92 4.42
CA LEU A 106 3.35 8.48 3.03
C LEU A 106 4.58 9.03 2.30
N ALA A 107 4.78 10.34 2.30
CA ALA A 107 5.90 10.95 1.60
C ALA A 107 7.26 10.47 2.14
N GLY A 108 7.41 10.40 3.46
CA GLY A 108 8.66 9.95 4.09
C GLY A 108 8.97 8.48 3.79
N GLN A 109 7.94 7.64 3.81
CA GLN A 109 8.02 6.22 3.50
C GLN A 109 8.40 5.98 2.03
N LEU A 110 7.74 6.65 1.09
CA LEU A 110 8.05 6.53 -0.34
C LEU A 110 9.46 7.06 -0.63
N TRP A 111 9.83 8.22 -0.05
CA TRP A 111 11.15 8.83 -0.24
C TRP A 111 12.27 7.93 0.29
N GLY A 112 12.15 7.45 1.54
CA GLY A 112 13.16 6.60 2.18
C GLY A 112 13.40 5.27 1.47
N ARG A 113 12.40 4.77 0.73
CA ARG A 113 12.48 3.49 -0.01
C ARG A 113 12.88 3.64 -1.47
N MET A 114 12.44 4.70 -2.13
CA MET A 114 12.47 4.77 -3.60
C MET A 114 13.36 5.87 -4.20
N GLN A 115 13.95 6.76 -3.40
CA GLN A 115 14.71 7.89 -3.95
C GLN A 115 15.90 7.51 -4.84
N HIS A 116 16.46 6.29 -4.71
CA HIS A 116 17.59 5.83 -5.50
C HIS A 116 17.20 5.30 -6.89
N PHE A 117 15.91 5.08 -7.18
CA PHE A 117 15.47 4.59 -8.49
C PHE A 117 15.53 5.70 -9.54
N ALA A 118 16.27 5.49 -10.63
CA ALA A 118 16.35 6.40 -11.77
C ALA A 118 15.15 6.27 -12.73
N VAL A 119 13.93 6.15 -12.18
CA VAL A 119 12.68 6.08 -12.96
C VAL A 119 12.02 7.47 -12.96
N PRO A 120 11.85 8.14 -14.12
CA PRO A 120 11.37 9.52 -14.18
C PRO A 120 10.03 9.75 -13.46
N GLU A 121 9.10 8.82 -13.55
CA GLU A 121 7.79 8.91 -12.92
C GLU A 121 7.88 8.83 -11.40
N ILE A 122 8.73 7.94 -10.86
CA ILE A 122 8.97 7.85 -9.42
C ILE A 122 9.61 9.14 -8.92
N GLN A 123 10.61 9.67 -9.63
CA GLN A 123 11.27 10.93 -9.25
C GLN A 123 10.29 12.11 -9.27
N THR A 124 9.43 12.18 -10.29
CA THR A 124 8.38 13.20 -10.39
C THR A 124 7.39 13.10 -9.23
N MET A 125 6.93 11.88 -8.93
CA MET A 125 6.02 11.59 -7.83
C MET A 125 6.63 11.99 -6.48
N LEU A 126 7.90 11.70 -6.25
CA LEU A 126 8.63 12.05 -5.04
C LEU A 126 8.82 13.57 -4.90
N GLU A 127 9.13 14.29 -5.98
CA GLU A 127 9.24 15.75 -5.94
C GLU A 127 7.89 16.44 -5.63
N VAL A 128 6.78 15.93 -6.18
CA VAL A 128 5.43 16.39 -5.78
C VAL A 128 5.20 16.13 -4.29
N ALA A 129 5.55 14.93 -3.80
CA ALA A 129 5.40 14.58 -2.39
C ALA A 129 6.14 15.55 -1.48
N LYS A 130 7.36 15.93 -1.85
CA LYS A 130 8.25 16.87 -1.14
C LYS A 130 7.71 18.29 -1.13
N GLN A 131 7.16 18.78 -2.25
CA GLN A 131 6.58 20.12 -2.33
C GLN A 131 5.35 20.32 -1.43
N GLN A 132 4.65 19.23 -1.11
CA GLN A 132 3.42 19.27 -0.31
C GLN A 132 3.64 19.13 1.19
N GLN A 133 4.87 18.90 1.64
CA GLN A 133 5.13 18.74 3.08
C GLN A 133 5.23 20.09 3.78
N VAL A 134 4.60 20.19 4.95
CA VAL A 134 4.73 21.34 5.84
C VAL A 134 6.15 21.36 6.41
N LEU A 135 6.82 22.51 6.35
CA LEU A 135 8.18 22.66 6.86
C LEU A 135 8.18 22.94 8.37
N PRO A 136 9.15 22.38 9.14
CA PRO A 136 10.24 21.52 8.67
C PRO A 136 9.80 20.07 8.44
N TRP A 137 10.14 19.52 7.27
CA TRP A 137 9.91 18.11 6.96
C TRP A 137 11.21 17.32 7.13
N LEU A 138 11.22 16.38 8.07
CA LEU A 138 12.34 15.46 8.28
C LEU A 138 12.30 14.37 7.21
N ARG A 139 13.26 14.41 6.27
CA ARG A 139 13.39 13.40 5.21
C ARG A 139 14.76 12.72 5.21
N PRO A 140 14.85 11.43 4.87
CA PRO A 140 16.14 10.76 4.67
C PRO A 140 16.88 11.34 3.46
N LEU A 141 18.15 11.70 3.63
CA LEU A 141 19.03 12.10 2.51
C LEU A 141 19.52 10.91 1.69
N THR A 142 19.45 9.70 2.24
CA THR A 142 19.84 8.43 1.61
C THR A 142 18.74 7.40 1.86
N SER A 143 18.60 6.42 0.95
CA SER A 143 17.60 5.36 1.12
C SER A 143 17.99 4.50 2.32
N ASN A 144 17.21 4.63 3.39
CA ASN A 144 17.47 3.99 4.68
C ASN A 144 16.40 2.94 5.04
N LEU A 145 15.37 2.82 4.21
CA LEU A 145 14.31 1.85 4.35
C LEU A 145 14.47 0.74 3.31
N ILE A 146 13.96 -0.46 3.62
CA ILE A 146 13.98 -1.62 2.73
C ILE A 146 13.42 -1.24 1.35
N SER A 147 14.22 -1.47 0.32
CA SER A 147 13.85 -1.13 -1.06
C SER A 147 12.76 -2.07 -1.59
N PRO A 148 11.75 -1.58 -2.31
CA PRO A 148 10.81 -2.44 -3.02
C PRO A 148 11.50 -3.23 -4.14
N GLY A 149 10.97 -4.41 -4.45
CA GLY A 149 11.55 -5.32 -5.45
C GLY A 149 12.59 -6.30 -4.90
N GLY A 150 12.87 -6.26 -3.59
CA GLY A 150 13.64 -7.29 -2.88
C GLY A 150 12.80 -8.51 -2.48
N SER A 151 13.38 -9.39 -1.65
CA SER A 151 12.72 -10.61 -1.17
C SER A 151 11.62 -10.36 -0.13
N LEU A 152 11.65 -9.23 0.58
CA LEU A 152 10.61 -8.88 1.53
C LEU A 152 9.42 -8.24 0.79
N LEU A 153 8.28 -8.91 0.83
CA LEU A 153 7.07 -8.49 0.14
C LEU A 153 6.08 -7.73 1.04
N LEU A 154 6.00 -8.10 2.32
CA LEU A 154 5.00 -7.60 3.25
C LEU A 154 5.48 -7.69 4.70
N THR A 155 5.07 -6.70 5.51
CA THR A 155 5.32 -6.68 6.96
C THR A 155 3.99 -6.70 7.71
N LEU A 156 3.75 -7.75 8.49
CA LEU A 156 2.58 -7.89 9.37
C LEU A 156 2.94 -7.37 10.77
N ALA A 157 2.61 -6.11 11.05
CA ALA A 157 2.91 -5.50 12.35
C ALA A 157 1.63 -5.30 13.17
N GLY A 158 1.67 -5.71 14.43
CA GLY A 158 0.53 -5.50 15.35
C GLY A 158 0.58 -6.31 16.63
N HIS A 159 1.46 -7.30 16.74
CA HIS A 159 1.81 -7.87 18.04
C HIS A 159 2.61 -6.86 18.86
N SER A 160 2.35 -6.81 20.17
CA SER A 160 3.06 -5.91 21.10
C SER A 160 4.26 -6.59 21.79
N ASP A 161 4.45 -7.89 21.55
CA ASP A 161 5.54 -8.68 22.11
C ASP A 161 6.03 -9.72 21.06
N TRP A 162 6.98 -10.57 21.43
CA TRP A 162 7.58 -11.56 20.54
C TRP A 162 6.53 -12.47 19.87
N VAL A 163 6.74 -12.74 18.59
CA VAL A 163 5.96 -13.71 17.82
C VAL A 163 6.65 -15.05 17.94
N ASN A 164 5.99 -16.03 18.55
CA ASN A 164 6.59 -17.31 18.88
C ASN A 164 6.32 -18.37 17.81
N ALA A 165 5.18 -18.30 17.13
CA ALA A 165 4.79 -19.26 16.11
C ALA A 165 3.90 -18.63 15.05
N ILE A 166 3.92 -19.22 13.85
CA ILE A 166 3.05 -18.88 12.73
C ILE A 166 2.52 -20.16 12.07
N VAL A 167 1.33 -20.10 11.49
CA VAL A 167 0.79 -21.16 10.64
C VAL A 167 0.03 -20.57 9.45
N LEU A 168 0.25 -21.13 8.27
CA LEU A 168 -0.52 -20.78 7.07
C LEU A 168 -1.84 -21.53 7.06
N THR A 169 -2.88 -20.85 6.61
CA THR A 169 -4.15 -21.50 6.25
C THR A 169 -3.98 -22.37 5.00
N LEU A 170 -4.85 -23.38 4.84
CA LEU A 170 -4.75 -24.36 3.75
C LEU A 170 -4.88 -23.73 2.36
N ASP A 171 -5.57 -22.59 2.24
CA ASP A 171 -5.69 -21.84 1.00
C ASP A 171 -4.46 -20.96 0.69
N GLY A 172 -3.52 -20.84 1.64
CA GLY A 172 -2.33 -20.00 1.52
C GLY A 172 -2.61 -18.50 1.52
N LYS A 173 -3.86 -18.07 1.79
CA LYS A 173 -4.27 -16.66 1.72
C LYS A 173 -4.17 -15.96 3.06
N ARG A 174 -4.14 -16.72 4.15
CA ARG A 174 -4.06 -16.17 5.51
C ARG A 174 -2.98 -16.83 6.34
N VAL A 175 -2.47 -16.10 7.32
CA VAL A 175 -1.55 -16.61 8.33
C VAL A 175 -2.13 -16.34 9.72
N ILE A 176 -1.99 -17.29 10.62
CA ILE A 176 -2.25 -17.09 12.06
C ILE A 176 -0.90 -16.97 12.76
N SER A 177 -0.71 -15.93 13.55
CA SER A 177 0.45 -15.75 14.41
C SER A 177 0.08 -15.86 15.88
N ALA A 178 0.97 -16.42 16.68
CA ALA A 178 0.87 -16.56 18.13
C ALA A 178 2.02 -15.78 18.80
N SER A 179 1.72 -15.10 19.92
CA SER A 179 2.67 -14.16 20.54
C SER A 179 2.68 -14.21 22.07
N ASP A 180 3.78 -13.70 22.63
CA ASP A 180 3.94 -13.36 24.05
C ASP A 180 2.94 -12.30 24.53
N ASP A 181 2.33 -11.53 23.61
CA ASP A 181 1.26 -10.59 23.94
C ASP A 181 -0.08 -11.25 24.33
N LYS A 182 -0.07 -12.59 24.44
CA LYS A 182 -1.20 -13.43 24.88
C LYS A 182 -2.35 -13.49 23.87
N THR A 183 -2.10 -13.06 22.63
CA THR A 183 -3.09 -13.11 21.55
C THR A 183 -2.64 -14.01 20.41
N LEU A 184 -3.64 -14.48 19.65
CA LEU A 184 -3.41 -14.93 18.28
C LEU A 184 -3.97 -13.88 17.31
N LYS A 185 -3.34 -13.70 16.16
CA LYS A 185 -3.84 -12.80 15.11
C LYS A 185 -3.96 -13.54 13.80
N LEU A 186 -5.12 -13.41 13.14
CA LEU A 186 -5.35 -13.85 11.77
C LEU A 186 -5.07 -12.69 10.84
N TRP A 187 -4.20 -12.92 9.87
CA TRP A 187 -3.80 -11.93 8.88
C TRP A 187 -4.18 -12.40 7.50
N ASN A 188 -4.67 -11.47 6.69
CA ASN A 188 -4.80 -11.66 5.26
C ASN A 188 -3.44 -11.39 4.60
N LEU A 189 -2.93 -12.29 3.76
CA LEU A 189 -1.63 -12.13 3.10
C LEU A 189 -1.70 -11.28 1.82
N GLU A 190 -2.88 -11.16 1.22
CA GLU A 190 -3.09 -10.29 0.05
C GLU A 190 -3.11 -8.82 0.48
N THR A 191 -3.83 -8.52 1.57
CA THR A 191 -3.95 -7.15 2.11
C THR A 191 -2.95 -6.86 3.22
N GLY A 192 -2.43 -7.84 3.93
CA GLY A 192 -1.62 -7.59 5.13
C GLY A 192 -2.40 -7.00 6.31
N GLU A 193 -3.73 -7.02 6.26
CA GLU A 193 -4.58 -6.60 7.37
C GLU A 193 -4.71 -7.71 8.42
N CYS A 194 -4.79 -7.29 9.69
CA CYS A 194 -5.22 -8.16 10.77
C CYS A 194 -6.75 -8.29 10.69
N GLU A 195 -7.25 -9.41 10.18
CA GLU A 195 -8.69 -9.69 10.08
C GLU A 195 -9.29 -9.96 11.46
N GLN A 196 -8.54 -10.64 12.35
CA GLN A 196 -9.04 -10.99 13.68
C GLN A 196 -7.93 -11.06 14.72
N THR A 197 -8.21 -10.60 15.94
CA THR A 197 -7.38 -10.84 17.12
C THR A 197 -8.14 -11.72 18.11
N PHE A 198 -7.60 -12.90 18.40
CA PHE A 198 -8.14 -13.84 19.35
C PHE A 198 -7.52 -13.59 20.73
N HIS A 199 -8.38 -13.37 21.70
CA HIS A 199 -8.02 -13.19 23.10
C HIS A 199 -8.49 -14.41 23.89
N GLY A 200 -7.86 -14.67 25.04
CA GLY A 200 -8.31 -15.73 25.95
C GLY A 200 -7.16 -16.43 26.69
N HIS A 201 -5.94 -16.37 26.18
CA HIS A 201 -4.78 -16.87 26.89
C HIS A 201 -4.37 -15.92 28.01
N SER A 202 -4.07 -16.45 29.19
CA SER A 202 -3.58 -15.65 30.34
C SER A 202 -2.07 -15.41 30.30
N TYR A 203 -1.36 -16.14 29.43
CA TYR A 203 0.09 -16.16 29.27
C TYR A 203 0.45 -16.27 27.78
N SER A 204 1.76 -16.22 27.50
CA SER A 204 2.34 -16.38 26.16
C SER A 204 1.76 -17.55 25.38
N VAL A 205 1.49 -17.32 24.10
CA VAL A 205 1.12 -18.38 23.17
C VAL A 205 2.37 -18.83 22.43
N ASN A 206 2.85 -20.03 22.74
CA ASN A 206 4.14 -20.53 22.25
C ASN A 206 4.05 -21.33 20.94
N ALA A 207 2.86 -21.86 20.62
CA ALA A 207 2.64 -22.69 19.44
C ALA A 207 1.21 -22.53 18.93
N VAL A 208 1.04 -22.72 17.62
CA VAL A 208 -0.27 -22.75 16.95
C VAL A 208 -0.24 -23.82 15.87
N ALA A 209 -1.35 -24.53 15.69
CA ALA A 209 -1.52 -25.51 14.61
C ALA A 209 -2.91 -25.36 13.99
N ILE A 210 -2.99 -25.59 12.68
CA ILE A 210 -4.23 -25.79 11.94
C ILE A 210 -4.37 -27.29 11.67
N THR A 211 -5.58 -27.81 11.85
CA THR A 211 -5.94 -29.21 11.60
C THR A 211 -6.73 -29.35 10.31
#